data_AF-A0A7K5RBS8-F1
#
_entry.id   AF-A0A7K5RBS8-F1
#
_cell.length_a   1.000
_cell.length_b   1.000
_cell.length_c   1.000
_cell.angle_alpha   90.00
_cell.angle_beta   90.00
_cell.angle_gamma   90.00
#
_symmetry.space_group_name_H-M   'P 1'
#
loop_
_entity.id
_entity.type
_entity.pdbx_description
1 polymer ?
#
loop_
_entity_poly.entity_id
_entity_poly.type
_entity_poly.pdbx_seq_one_letter_code
_entity_poly.pdbx_strand_id
1 'polypeptide(L)'
;DAGQRQLGPRQCGSCGMLFAPGVPEDRLQHLRHHRRLRQALRHPGWKQERVVAEFWDGKILLILPEDPKYALRKAEEVLSVVDSELGFPEQSRLSGQHSRIFPAHSRVYLFVSPGQCVLGCLVAQPISQ
;
A
#
# COMPACT_ATOMS: atom_id res chain seq x y z
N ASP A 1 -1.13 -15.96 41.99
CA ASP A 1 -1.88 -15.80 40.73
C ASP A 1 -1.12 -14.82 39.84
N ALA A 2 -0.24 -15.32 38.96
CA ALA A 2 0.63 -14.50 38.13
C ALA A 2 -0.12 -14.08 36.85
N GLY A 3 -0.89 -12.99 36.96
CA GLY A 3 -1.78 -12.47 35.94
C GLY A 3 -1.10 -11.87 34.70
N GLN A 4 -0.55 -12.70 33.81
CA GLN A 4 -0.15 -12.27 32.46
C GLN A 4 -1.31 -12.45 31.46
N ARG A 5 -2.23 -11.48 31.40
CA ARG A 5 -3.49 -11.57 30.62
C ARG A 5 -3.38 -11.27 29.11
N GLN A 6 -2.18 -11.24 28.50
CA GLN A 6 -2.01 -10.79 27.10
C GLN A 6 -0.97 -11.63 26.29
N LEU A 7 -0.89 -12.94 26.53
CA LEU A 7 0.15 -13.79 25.91
C LEU A 7 -0.18 -14.27 24.48
N GLY A 8 -1.43 -14.20 24.04
CA GLY A 8 -1.83 -14.69 22.72
C GLY A 8 -1.56 -13.68 21.58
N PRO A 9 -1.20 -14.15 20.37
CA PRO A 9 -1.11 -13.31 19.19
C PRO A 9 -2.47 -12.67 18.87
N ARG A 10 -2.46 -11.42 18.40
CA ARG A 10 -3.65 -10.65 18.01
C ARG A 10 -3.41 -9.97 16.68
N GLN A 11 -4.49 -9.78 15.93
CA GLN A 11 -4.47 -8.99 14.70
C GLN A 11 -4.74 -7.52 15.03
N CYS A 12 -3.91 -6.62 14.50
CA CYS A 12 -4.18 -5.19 14.58
C CYS A 12 -5.35 -4.84 13.66
N GLY A 13 -6.44 -4.30 14.22
CA GLY A 13 -7.63 -3.92 13.43
C GLY A 13 -7.44 -2.75 12.46
N SER A 14 -6.24 -2.14 12.41
CA SER A 14 -5.97 -0.99 11.54
C SER A 14 -4.83 -1.19 10.54
N CYS A 15 -3.88 -2.11 10.81
CA CYS A 15 -2.84 -2.48 9.84
C CYS A 15 -2.87 -3.96 9.45
N GLY A 16 -3.74 -4.79 10.07
CA GLY A 16 -3.87 -6.21 9.74
C GLY A 16 -2.75 -7.10 10.25
N MET A 17 -1.64 -6.55 10.76
CA MET A 17 -0.51 -7.34 11.26
C MET A 17 -0.89 -8.20 12.47
N LEU A 18 -0.50 -9.47 12.44
CA LEU A 18 -0.51 -10.37 13.58
C LEU A 18 0.73 -10.14 14.45
N PHE A 19 0.56 -9.93 15.75
CA PHE A 19 1.66 -9.71 16.71
C PHE A 19 1.27 -10.17 18.11
N ALA A 20 2.24 -10.52 18.97
CA ALA A 20 2.00 -10.79 20.38
C ALA A 20 2.18 -9.52 21.24
N PRO A 21 1.11 -8.92 21.82
CA PRO A 21 1.25 -7.66 22.57
C PRO A 21 2.10 -7.76 23.84
N GLY A 22 2.15 -8.97 24.44
CA GLY A 22 2.96 -9.26 25.62
C GLY A 22 4.46 -9.44 25.33
N VAL A 23 4.86 -9.57 24.06
CA VAL A 23 6.26 -9.70 23.65
C VAL A 23 6.79 -8.32 23.21
N PRO A 24 7.79 -7.74 23.91
CA PRO A 24 8.27 -6.39 23.59
C PRO A 24 8.80 -6.24 22.16
N GLU A 25 9.51 -7.24 21.62
CA GLU A 25 10.05 -7.19 20.26
C GLU A 25 8.94 -7.18 19.20
N ASP A 26 7.95 -8.07 19.31
CA ASP A 26 6.76 -8.08 18.45
C ASP A 26 6.04 -6.74 18.47
N ARG A 27 5.89 -6.14 19.66
CA ARG A 27 5.25 -4.82 19.79
C ARG A 27 6.05 -3.73 19.07
N LEU A 28 7.37 -3.75 19.18
CA LEU A 28 8.25 -2.81 18.46
C LEU A 28 8.19 -3.02 16.95
N GLN A 29 8.19 -4.27 16.49
CA GLN A 29 8.01 -4.61 15.08
C GLN A 29 6.65 -4.14 14.56
N HIS A 30 5.57 -4.39 15.29
CA HIS A 30 4.23 -3.89 14.98
C HIS A 30 4.21 -2.37 14.85
N LEU A 31 4.80 -1.62 15.80
CA LEU A 31 4.85 -0.16 15.72
C LEU A 31 5.63 0.34 14.49
N ARG A 32 6.75 -0.31 14.14
CA ARG A 32 7.54 0.01 12.94
C ARG A 32 6.74 -0.25 11.66
N HIS A 33 6.15 -1.44 11.56
CA HIS A 33 5.30 -1.83 10.43
C HIS A 33 4.11 -0.87 10.28
N HIS A 34 3.38 -0.62 11.37
CA HIS A 34 2.21 0.26 11.39
C HIS A 34 2.52 1.68 10.91
N ARG A 35 3.66 2.24 11.35
CA ARG A 35 4.10 3.58 10.89
C ARG A 35 4.43 3.58 9.40
N ARG A 36 5.19 2.59 8.92
CA ARG A 36 5.56 2.48 7.50
C ARG A 36 4.33 2.31 6.61
N LEU A 37 3.43 1.40 6.96
CA LEU A 37 2.20 1.14 6.21
C LEU A 37 1.33 2.40 6.12
N ARG A 38 1.09 3.08 7.24
CA ARG A 38 0.26 4.29 7.25
C ARG A 38 0.87 5.45 6.48
N GLN A 39 2.19 5.57 6.48
CA GLN A 39 2.88 6.57 5.66
C GLN A 39 2.77 6.23 4.18
N ALA A 40 3.04 4.98 3.82
CA ALA A 40 3.01 4.49 2.44
C ALA A 40 1.62 4.52 1.81
N LEU A 41 0.55 4.37 2.59
CA LEU A 41 -0.83 4.42 2.09
C LEU A 41 -1.46 5.83 2.17
N ARG A 42 -0.82 6.80 2.81
CA ARG A 42 -1.38 8.16 2.91
C ARG A 42 -1.36 8.88 1.56
N HIS A 43 -2.49 9.44 1.16
CA HIS A 43 -2.67 10.25 -0.04
C HIS A 43 -3.26 11.62 0.32
N PRO A 44 -2.41 12.64 0.59
CA PRO A 44 -2.87 13.94 1.08
C PRO A 44 -3.63 14.79 0.03
N GLY A 45 -3.81 14.27 -1.19
CA GLY A 45 -4.36 14.99 -2.32
C GLY A 45 -3.28 15.66 -3.18
N TRP A 46 -3.51 15.74 -4.48
CA TRP A 46 -2.67 16.48 -5.43
C TRP A 46 -3.42 17.65 -6.05
N LYS A 47 -2.67 18.62 -6.60
CA LYS A 47 -3.27 19.76 -7.33
C LYS A 47 -4.03 19.30 -8.57
N GLN A 48 -3.53 18.27 -9.24
CA GLN A 48 -4.17 17.64 -10.39
C GLN A 48 -4.26 16.15 -10.13
N GLU A 49 -5.49 15.65 -10.17
CA GLU A 49 -5.80 14.23 -10.00
C GLU A 49 -6.70 13.78 -11.15
N ARG A 50 -6.38 12.63 -11.73
CA ARG A 50 -7.25 12.00 -12.72
C ARG A 50 -8.24 11.08 -11.99
N VAL A 51 -9.34 11.66 -11.54
CA VAL A 51 -10.45 10.92 -10.93
C VAL A 51 -11.27 10.26 -12.04
N VAL A 52 -11.45 8.94 -11.98
CA VAL A 52 -12.22 8.17 -12.98
C VAL A 52 -13.55 7.65 -12.45
N ALA A 53 -13.74 7.66 -11.12
CA ALA A 53 -15.01 7.38 -10.47
C ALA A 53 -15.04 8.02 -9.08
N GLU A 54 -16.23 8.45 -8.65
CA GLU A 54 -16.49 8.98 -7.32
C GLU A 54 -17.61 8.19 -6.64
N PHE A 55 -17.48 8.00 -5.34
CA PHE A 55 -18.39 7.25 -4.48
C PHE A 55 -18.63 8.03 -3.18
N TRP A 56 -19.62 7.61 -2.41
CA TRP A 56 -19.92 8.23 -1.11
C TRP A 56 -18.80 8.01 -0.08
N ASP A 57 -18.00 6.95 -0.24
CA ASP A 57 -16.93 6.51 0.66
C ASP A 57 -15.52 6.64 0.05
N GLY A 58 -15.39 7.36 -1.08
CA GLY A 58 -14.09 7.60 -1.69
C GLY A 58 -14.14 7.88 -3.19
N LYS A 59 -12.99 7.72 -3.84
CA LYS A 59 -12.83 7.94 -5.28
C LYS A 59 -11.74 7.05 -5.86
N ILE A 60 -11.82 6.79 -7.16
CA ILE A 60 -10.79 6.05 -7.89
C ILE A 60 -9.96 7.02 -8.71
N LEU A 61 -8.65 7.00 -8.46
CA LEU A 61 -7.64 7.70 -9.25
C LEU A 61 -7.04 6.77 -10.30
N LEU A 62 -6.79 7.27 -11.50
CA LEU A 62 -6.05 6.57 -12.55
C LEU A 62 -4.68 7.22 -12.74
N ILE A 63 -3.63 6.41 -12.60
CA ILE A 63 -2.24 6.79 -12.87
C ILE A 63 -1.78 6.08 -14.15
N LEU A 64 -1.24 6.87 -15.08
CA LEU A 64 -0.70 6.44 -16.36
C LEU A 64 0.83 6.60 -16.40
N PRO A 65 1.55 5.88 -17.27
CA PRO A 65 3.02 5.94 -17.34
C PRO A 65 3.58 7.34 -17.66
N GLU A 66 2.78 8.18 -18.32
CA GLU A 66 3.15 9.55 -18.72
C GLU A 66 2.87 10.60 -17.64
N ASP A 67 2.30 10.19 -16.50
CA ASP A 67 1.97 11.11 -15.42
C ASP A 67 3.21 11.68 -14.73
N PRO A 68 3.05 12.80 -14.00
CA PRO A 68 4.14 13.39 -13.23
C PRO A 68 4.78 12.39 -12.27
N LYS A 69 6.09 12.55 -12.05
CA LYS A 69 6.89 11.66 -11.17
C LYS A 69 6.31 11.45 -9.77
N TYR A 70 5.60 12.42 -9.20
CA TYR A 70 4.98 12.27 -7.89
C TYR A 70 3.85 11.20 -7.90
N ALA A 71 3.12 11.08 -8.99
CA ALA A 71 2.04 10.11 -9.14
C ALA A 71 2.61 8.70 -9.35
N LEU A 72 3.61 8.59 -10.23
CA LEU A 72 4.33 7.34 -10.46
C LEU A 72 4.98 6.82 -9.17
N ARG A 73 5.68 7.67 -8.43
CA ARG A 73 6.26 7.31 -7.12
C ARG A 73 5.22 6.85 -6.12
N LYS A 74 4.01 7.43 -6.14
CA LYS A 74 2.94 7.01 -5.25
C LYS A 74 2.43 5.61 -5.60
N ALA A 75 2.26 5.33 -6.89
CA ALA A 75 1.90 3.99 -7.36
C ALA A 75 2.96 2.96 -6.95
N GLU A 76 4.25 3.27 -7.16
CA GLU A 76 5.37 2.41 -6.75
C GLU A 76 5.39 2.15 -5.24
N GLU A 77 5.18 3.20 -4.42
CA GLU A 77 5.12 3.08 -2.95
C GLU A 77 3.98 2.15 -2.51
N VAL A 78 2.78 2.31 -3.08
CA VAL A 78 1.62 1.45 -2.78
C VAL A 78 1.88 0.01 -3.24
N LEU A 79 2.48 -0.18 -4.41
CA LEU A 79 2.74 -1.52 -4.95
C LEU A 79 3.86 -2.24 -4.19
N SER A 80 4.83 -1.51 -3.66
CA SER A 80 5.84 -2.05 -2.73
C SER A 80 5.21 -2.54 -1.42
N VAL A 81 4.16 -1.88 -0.92
CA VAL A 81 3.38 -2.40 0.21
C VAL A 81 2.71 -3.72 -0.17
N VAL A 82 2.00 -3.77 -1.30
CA VAL A 82 1.32 -4.98 -1.79
C VAL A 82 2.31 -6.14 -1.94
N ASP A 83 3.46 -5.89 -2.56
CA ASP A 83 4.51 -6.90 -2.73
C ASP A 83 5.01 -7.43 -1.39
N SER A 84 5.13 -6.57 -0.38
CA SER A 84 5.60 -6.96 0.96
C SER A 84 4.60 -7.88 1.63
N GLU A 85 3.31 -7.54 1.56
CA GLU A 85 2.22 -8.33 2.14
C GLU A 85 2.05 -9.69 1.45
N LEU A 86 2.34 -9.76 0.14
CA LEU A 86 2.33 -11.01 -0.63
C LEU A 86 3.62 -11.85 -0.47
N GLY A 87 4.63 -11.32 0.24
CA GLY A 87 5.89 -12.03 0.50
C GLY A 87 6.89 -12.00 -0.66
N PHE A 88 6.75 -11.08 -1.61
CA PHE A 88 7.74 -10.92 -2.67
C PHE A 88 9.05 -10.31 -2.14
N PRO A 89 10.22 -10.85 -2.53
CA PRO A 89 11.51 -10.41 -2.00
C PRO A 89 11.92 -9.03 -2.53
N GLU A 90 12.58 -8.21 -1.71
CA GLU A 90 13.00 -6.85 -2.09
C GLU A 90 13.87 -6.78 -3.37
N GLN A 91 14.57 -7.86 -3.74
CA GLN A 91 15.36 -7.88 -4.98
C GLN A 91 14.50 -7.77 -6.25
N SER A 92 13.20 -8.09 -6.20
CA SER A 92 12.27 -7.81 -7.32
C SER A 92 11.98 -6.31 -7.47
N ARG A 93 12.22 -5.50 -6.44
CA ARG A 93 12.03 -4.04 -6.40
C ARG A 93 13.24 -3.25 -6.91
N LEU A 94 14.43 -3.84 -6.81
CA LEU A 94 15.73 -3.17 -7.00
C LEU A 94 16.36 -3.38 -8.37
N SER A 95 15.75 -4.20 -9.25
CA SER A 95 16.25 -4.33 -10.61
C SER A 95 15.94 -3.03 -11.37
N GLY A 96 16.94 -2.13 -11.44
CA GLY A 96 16.91 -0.85 -12.15
C GLY A 96 16.72 -0.94 -13.67
N GLN A 97 16.18 -2.05 -14.18
CA GLN A 97 15.51 -2.11 -15.46
C GLN A 97 14.03 -1.92 -15.18
N HIS A 98 13.47 -0.76 -15.56
CA HIS A 98 12.02 -0.48 -15.61
C HIS A 98 11.18 -1.45 -14.79
N SER A 99 10.96 -1.11 -13.51
CA SER A 99 9.92 -1.64 -12.65
C SER A 99 9.01 -2.63 -13.39
N ARG A 100 9.13 -3.94 -13.11
CA ARG A 100 8.18 -4.96 -13.63
C ARG A 100 6.72 -4.63 -13.31
N ILE A 101 6.50 -3.61 -12.49
CA ILE A 101 5.23 -3.06 -12.05
C ILE A 101 4.63 -2.06 -13.06
N PHE A 102 5.46 -1.41 -13.89
CA PHE A 102 5.01 -0.56 -15.01
C PHE A 102 5.57 -1.01 -16.37
N PRO A 103 5.18 -2.18 -16.89
CA PRO A 103 5.21 -2.47 -18.31
C PRO A 103 4.64 -1.29 -19.11
N ALA A 104 5.19 -1.05 -20.29
CA ALA A 104 4.63 -0.07 -21.21
C ALA A 104 3.11 -0.31 -21.33
N HIS A 105 2.31 0.75 -21.19
CA HIS A 105 0.84 0.72 -21.23
C HIS A 105 0.11 0.17 -19.98
N SER A 106 0.81 -0.01 -18.85
CA SER A 106 0.15 -0.34 -17.58
C SER A 106 -0.70 0.83 -17.09
N ARG A 107 -1.86 0.52 -16.50
CA ARG A 107 -2.76 1.47 -15.85
C ARG A 107 -2.89 1.10 -14.39
N VAL A 108 -2.63 2.05 -13.49
CA VAL A 108 -2.78 1.84 -12.05
C VAL A 108 -3.99 2.60 -11.54
N TYR A 109 -4.88 1.89 -10.87
CA TYR A 109 -6.07 2.45 -10.25
C TYR A 109 -5.91 2.41 -8.73
N LEU A 110 -6.09 3.54 -8.06
CA LEU A 110 -6.04 3.64 -6.61
C LEU A 110 -7.40 4.07 -6.08
N PHE A 111 -7.96 3.30 -5.14
CA PHE A 111 -9.12 3.75 -4.38
C PHE A 111 -8.66 4.55 -3.16
N VAL A 112 -9.09 5.80 -3.07
CA VAL A 112 -8.73 6.74 -2.00
C VAL A 112 -9.98 7.08 -1.20
N SER A 113 -9.93 6.87 0.11
CA SER A 113 -11.02 7.22 1.03
C SER A 113 -11.05 8.71 1.37
N PRO A 114 -12.17 9.23 1.94
CA PRO A 114 -12.27 10.60 2.46
C PRO A 114 -11.20 10.93 3.49
N GLY A 115 -10.74 9.92 4.23
CA GLY A 115 -9.62 10.01 5.18
C GLY A 115 -8.24 10.13 4.53
N GLN A 116 -8.16 10.38 3.22
CA GLN A 116 -6.91 10.60 2.49
C GLN A 116 -5.97 9.38 2.57
N CYS A 117 -6.53 8.18 2.48
CA CYS A 117 -5.81 6.92 2.56
C CYS A 117 -6.15 6.06 1.34
N VAL A 118 -5.12 5.48 0.71
CA VAL A 118 -5.28 4.46 -0.31
C VAL A 118 -5.74 3.18 0.37
N LEU A 119 -6.93 2.68 0.01
CA LEU A 119 -7.49 1.44 0.56
C LEU A 119 -7.54 0.31 -0.46
N GLY A 120 -7.32 0.60 -1.74
CA GLY A 120 -7.29 -0.39 -2.81
C GLY A 120 -6.36 0.02 -3.93
N CYS A 121 -5.76 -0.97 -4.59
CA CYS A 121 -4.90 -0.80 -5.74
C CYS A 121 -5.21 -1.88 -6.78
N LEU A 122 -5.25 -1.51 -8.06
CA LEU A 122 -5.38 -2.43 -9.19
C LEU A 122 -4.40 -2.02 -10.29
N VAL A 123 -3.63 -2.98 -10.81
CA VAL A 123 -2.77 -2.79 -11.97
C VAL A 123 -3.35 -3.57 -13.14
N ALA A 124 -3.57 -2.89 -14.26
CA ALA A 124 -4.08 -3.49 -15.49
C ALA A 124 -3.10 -3.29 -16.63
N GLN A 125 -2.93 -4.31 -17.46
CA GLN A 125 -2.12 -4.28 -18.67
C GLN A 125 -2.93 -4.81 -19.84
N PRO A 126 -2.75 -4.23 -21.04
CA PRO A 126 -3.35 -4.81 -22.24
C PRO A 126 -2.72 -6.18 -22.51
N ILE A 127 -3.56 -7.14 -22.90
CA ILE A 127 -3.13 -8.44 -23.40
C ILE A 127 -3.36 -8.46 -24.92
N SER A 128 -2.41 -9.04 -25.65
CA SER A 128 -2.58 -9.37 -27.06
C SER A 128 -3.01 -10.83 -27.17
N GLN A 129 -3.95 -11.13 -28.07
CA GLN A 129 -4.32 -12.51 -28.44
C GLN A 129 -3.38 -13.08 -29.50
#